data_AF-A0A0Q8QR30-F1
#
_entry.id   AF-A0A0Q8QR30-F1
#
_cell.length_a   1.000
_cell.length_b   1.000
_cell.length_c   1.000
_cell.angle_alpha   90.00
_cell.angle_beta   90.00
_cell.angle_gamma   90.00
#
_symmetry.space_group_name_H-M   'P 1'
#
loop_
_entity.id
_entity.type
_entity.pdbx_description
1 polymer ?
#
loop_
_entity_poly.entity_id
_entity_poly.type
_entity_poly.pdbx_seq_one_letter_code
_entity_poly.pdbx_strand_id
1 'polypeptide(L)'
;MVRGWIRSMAFHARRMIRDARGGVALIGALSLTTLVGMGAFAVEATRGYAADATNQRIADSAALAGALAYNVNNNASEMTATAKAVVVAQGLPASAATVALVTDSATAKQLVRVTVTTSVPLALGRVFTAALAYDVTAVGSATTTTTTTTAPPCIAALSSTPSYGITMSGGTSLSAPGCAIDTNAGITVPWGTYITAKQANAGKSVDNPGKGLTTSPTANNIAQNKANAASDWMKDNTALKTALCQVNKLTGGTDADYADYNTACLTPLVTPTSYTNTSTEDWNLNYSPAPNVAGFRTGNSTYVIPSSGTLRQIRTLTLAGGITAAFQGPVDLRINAVDMSGNGLTIGDGDVIVISTFGFNSGNTITIGNGNHSFGSLAVTGGRTLNIGTGNLNVTGAITMDGGSYIYANVSVGNTVAIGNNGTNAISIGGGSKLCFAGGSGGNCSAPSAAAGTFSANGQVSTSGGSTIVFPKATTHVINGDLSLNGSSTFGSGTYVIKGGFTNNTGGTMAGTDVTFALGGTFTLSGGTSLDLSAPGAGASYGIPGLLIATKTSAATLIGGGSGNKYAGLLYAPRSDLTLKGGASMSAYGSNCLMMILNTLSLLEGGAASTGTCSGLSGSSSSTANVALFK
;
A
#
# COMPACT_ATOMS: atom_id res chain seq x y z
N MET A 1 84.27 16.44 35.19
CA MET A 1 82.85 16.80 34.97
C MET A 1 82.32 16.56 33.55
N VAL A 2 83.18 16.57 32.50
CA VAL A 2 82.72 16.43 31.09
C VAL A 2 82.21 15.03 30.68
N ARG A 3 82.78 13.94 31.23
CA ARG A 3 82.37 12.56 30.87
C ARG A 3 80.99 12.13 31.37
N GLY A 4 80.48 12.75 32.44
CA GLY A 4 79.11 12.49 32.96
C GLY A 4 78.02 13.11 32.10
N TRP A 5 78.29 14.31 31.55
CA TRP A 5 77.39 15.03 30.66
C TRP A 5 77.15 14.29 29.34
N ILE A 6 78.20 13.74 28.74
CA ILE A 6 78.11 13.01 27.47
C ILE A 6 77.28 11.72 27.62
N ARG A 7 77.39 11.02 28.75
CA ARG A 7 76.59 9.81 29.03
C ARG A 7 75.11 10.13 29.31
N SER A 8 74.82 11.25 29.98
CA SER A 8 73.44 11.71 30.20
C SER A 8 72.77 12.15 28.89
N MET A 9 73.47 12.90 28.03
CA MET A 9 72.95 13.30 26.72
C MET A 9 72.72 12.10 25.80
N ALA A 10 73.61 11.11 25.79
CA ALA A 10 73.43 9.89 25.00
C ALA A 10 72.23 9.04 25.46
N PHE A 11 71.95 8.99 26.76
CA PHE A 11 70.77 8.31 27.31
C PHE A 11 69.46 9.01 26.93
N HIS A 12 69.41 10.34 27.02
CA HIS A 12 68.24 11.12 26.61
C HIS A 12 68.03 11.10 25.09
N ALA A 13 69.10 11.12 24.29
CA ALA A 13 69.03 10.99 22.83
C ALA A 13 68.54 9.60 22.40
N ARG A 14 69.02 8.52 23.04
CA ARG A 14 68.49 7.16 22.80
C ARG A 14 67.03 7.01 23.23
N ARG A 15 66.60 7.71 24.28
CA ARG A 15 65.20 7.75 24.73
C ARG A 15 64.31 8.50 23.73
N MET A 16 64.78 9.62 23.16
CA MET A 16 64.05 10.33 22.10
C MET A 16 64.00 9.54 20.78
N ILE A 17 65.06 8.84 20.40
CA ILE A 17 65.09 7.97 19.20
C ILE A 17 64.18 6.75 19.35
N ARG A 18 63.92 6.29 20.58
CA ARG A 18 62.97 5.19 20.88
C ARG A 18 61.54 5.67 21.17
N ASP A 19 61.28 6.97 21.20
CA ASP A 19 59.96 7.51 21.56
C ASP A 19 59.02 7.51 20.34
N ALA A 20 58.32 6.40 20.15
CA ALA A 20 57.34 6.23 19.07
C ALA A 20 56.09 7.10 19.26
N ARG A 21 55.87 7.71 20.44
CA ARG A 21 54.65 8.48 20.75
C ARG A 21 54.54 9.74 19.87
N GLY A 22 55.66 10.39 19.57
CA GLY A 22 55.68 11.56 18.68
C GLY A 22 55.40 11.21 17.22
N GLY A 23 55.95 10.10 16.73
CA GLY A 23 55.67 9.59 15.38
C GLY A 23 54.21 9.15 15.21
N VAL A 24 53.65 8.46 16.22
CA VAL A 24 52.24 8.08 16.26
C VAL A 24 51.32 9.31 16.32
N ALA A 25 51.71 10.35 17.05
CA ALA A 25 50.96 11.62 17.08
C ALA A 25 50.95 12.34 15.72
N LEU A 26 52.07 12.34 14.99
CA LEU A 26 52.16 12.91 13.63
C LEU A 26 51.33 12.12 12.61
N ILE A 27 51.42 10.79 12.62
CA ILE A 27 50.60 9.92 11.76
C ILE A 27 49.12 10.08 12.11
N GLY A 28 48.79 10.14 13.40
CA GLY A 28 47.45 10.41 13.90
C GLY A 28 46.90 11.76 13.44
N ALA A 29 47.68 12.83 13.55
CA ALA A 29 47.29 14.16 13.10
C ALA A 29 47.07 14.23 11.57
N LEU A 30 47.98 13.65 10.79
CA LEU A 30 47.85 13.61 9.33
C LEU A 30 46.68 12.74 8.86
N SER A 31 46.47 11.57 9.47
CA SER A 31 45.33 10.71 9.15
C SER A 31 43.98 11.34 9.52
N LEU A 32 43.90 12.05 10.65
CA LEU A 32 42.69 12.75 11.07
C LEU A 32 42.25 13.81 10.06
N THR A 33 43.19 14.56 9.46
CA THR A 33 42.83 15.54 8.42
C THR A 33 42.19 14.90 7.19
N THR A 34 42.68 13.73 6.77
CA THR A 34 42.08 13.00 5.63
C THR A 34 40.71 12.42 5.95
N LEU A 35 40.50 11.90 7.17
CA LEU A 35 39.20 11.38 7.62
C LEU A 35 38.15 12.47 7.74
N VAL A 36 38.52 13.63 8.29
CA VAL A 36 37.63 14.80 8.36
C VAL A 36 37.31 15.33 6.97
N GLY A 37 38.29 15.37 6.05
CA GLY A 37 38.08 15.75 4.66
C GLY A 37 37.11 14.82 3.92
N MET A 38 37.25 13.51 4.07
CA MET A 38 36.34 12.53 3.47
C MET A 38 34.93 12.60 4.07
N GLY A 39 34.81 12.72 5.39
CA GLY A 39 33.51 12.86 6.06
C GLY A 39 32.77 14.12 5.63
N ALA A 40 33.51 15.23 5.47
CA ALA A 40 32.93 16.48 5.00
C ALA A 40 32.48 16.41 3.54
N PHE A 41 33.31 15.85 2.65
CA PHE A 41 32.94 15.61 1.25
C PHE A 41 31.70 14.72 1.14
N ALA A 42 31.62 13.66 1.96
CA ALA A 42 30.45 12.78 2.00
C ALA A 42 29.16 13.53 2.37
N VAL A 43 29.20 14.42 3.36
CA VAL A 43 28.03 15.24 3.74
C VAL A 43 27.64 16.22 2.64
N GLU A 44 28.60 16.90 2.02
CA GLU A 44 28.34 17.87 0.93
C GLU A 44 27.81 17.19 -0.34
N ALA A 45 28.37 16.05 -0.71
CA ALA A 45 27.88 15.22 -1.82
C ALA A 45 26.45 14.72 -1.54
N THR A 46 26.18 14.26 -0.31
CA THR A 46 24.84 13.79 0.09
C THR A 46 23.81 14.92 0.00
N ARG A 47 24.16 16.14 0.43
CA ARG A 47 23.28 17.32 0.28
C ARG A 47 23.06 17.69 -1.19
N GLY A 48 24.08 17.55 -2.03
CA GLY A 48 23.97 17.70 -3.48
C GLY A 48 22.98 16.74 -4.11
N TYR A 49 23.13 15.44 -3.83
CA TYR A 49 22.21 14.42 -4.33
C TYR A 49 20.77 14.62 -3.83
N ALA A 50 20.60 15.05 -2.59
CA ALA A 50 19.28 15.38 -2.05
C ALA A 50 18.65 16.61 -2.76
N ALA A 51 19.46 17.63 -3.06
CA ALA A 51 19.02 18.79 -3.83
C ALA A 51 18.67 18.42 -5.28
N ASP A 52 19.46 17.56 -5.92
CA ASP A 52 19.24 17.08 -7.29
C ASP A 52 17.91 16.32 -7.41
N ALA A 53 17.69 15.33 -6.53
CA ALA A 53 16.44 14.57 -6.49
C ALA A 53 15.20 15.46 -6.24
N THR A 54 15.35 16.48 -5.39
CA THR A 54 14.29 17.46 -5.12
C THR A 54 14.05 18.36 -6.33
N ASN A 55 15.11 18.90 -6.94
CA ASN A 55 15.01 19.75 -8.12
C ASN A 55 14.41 19.00 -9.30
N GLN A 56 14.74 17.73 -9.50
CA GLN A 56 14.17 16.92 -10.58
C GLN A 56 12.65 16.77 -10.43
N ARG A 57 12.18 16.47 -9.21
CA ARG A 57 10.73 16.39 -8.92
C ARG A 57 10.01 17.72 -9.20
N ILE A 58 10.62 18.84 -8.83
CA ILE A 58 10.05 20.17 -9.06
C ILE A 58 10.08 20.50 -10.56
N ALA A 59 11.19 20.23 -11.25
CA ALA A 59 11.35 20.50 -12.69
C ALA A 59 10.35 19.69 -13.53
N ASP A 60 10.14 18.42 -13.21
CA ASP A 60 9.16 17.57 -13.90
C ASP A 60 7.73 18.10 -13.68
N SER A 61 7.33 18.34 -12.44
CA SER A 61 5.98 18.88 -12.15
C SER A 61 5.73 20.25 -12.80
N ALA A 62 6.74 21.12 -12.84
CA ALA A 62 6.67 22.43 -13.48
C ALA A 62 6.62 22.34 -15.01
N ALA A 63 7.39 21.44 -15.62
CA ALA A 63 7.39 21.22 -17.07
C ALA A 63 6.03 20.67 -17.54
N LEU A 64 5.46 19.72 -16.81
CA LEU A 64 4.13 19.18 -17.05
C LEU A 64 3.05 20.27 -16.96
N ALA A 65 3.06 21.07 -15.90
CA ALA A 65 2.08 22.15 -15.72
C ALA A 65 2.21 23.24 -16.78
N GLY A 66 3.45 23.61 -17.16
CA GLY A 66 3.70 24.56 -18.24
C GLY A 66 3.18 24.04 -19.59
N ALA A 67 3.47 22.78 -19.92
CA ALA A 67 2.98 22.17 -21.15
C ALA A 67 1.45 22.02 -21.19
N LEU A 68 0.80 21.76 -20.05
CA LEU A 68 -0.66 21.78 -19.96
C LEU A 68 -1.23 23.17 -20.22
N ALA A 69 -0.69 24.21 -19.58
CA ALA A 69 -1.12 25.59 -19.79
C ALA A 69 -0.89 26.06 -21.24
N TYR A 70 0.24 25.68 -21.83
CA TYR A 70 0.53 25.93 -23.24
C TYR A 70 -0.47 25.22 -24.16
N ASN A 71 -0.84 23.98 -23.85
CA ASN A 71 -1.80 23.23 -24.67
C ASN A 71 -3.23 23.79 -24.60
N VAL A 72 -3.62 24.40 -23.48
CA VAL A 72 -4.96 25.02 -23.33
C VAL A 72 -5.03 26.36 -24.04
N ASN A 73 -3.99 27.20 -23.89
CA ASN A 73 -4.07 28.61 -24.28
C ASN A 73 -3.21 28.97 -25.51
N ASN A 74 -2.35 28.05 -25.98
CA ASN A 74 -1.36 28.27 -27.04
C ASN A 74 -0.51 29.54 -26.83
N ASN A 75 -0.17 29.82 -25.56
CA ASN A 75 0.49 31.06 -25.14
C ASN A 75 1.74 30.78 -24.28
N ALA A 76 2.91 31.21 -24.78
CA ALA A 76 4.20 31.00 -24.12
C ALA A 76 4.39 31.84 -22.83
N SER A 77 3.71 32.99 -22.71
CA SER A 77 3.76 33.82 -21.51
C SER A 77 3.04 33.13 -20.35
N GLU A 78 1.87 32.57 -20.63
CA GLU A 78 1.07 31.84 -19.64
C GLU A 78 1.72 30.51 -19.24
N MET A 79 2.25 29.75 -20.21
CA MET A 79 3.11 28.60 -19.96
C MET A 79 4.23 28.91 -18.95
N THR A 80 4.95 30.02 -19.16
CA THR A 80 6.07 30.44 -18.30
C THR A 80 5.58 30.83 -16.91
N ALA A 81 4.46 31.56 -16.83
CA ALA A 81 3.87 31.96 -15.56
C ALA A 81 3.40 30.75 -14.75
N THR A 82 2.71 29.79 -15.38
CA THR A 82 2.22 28.57 -14.71
C THR A 82 3.35 27.67 -14.24
N ALA A 83 4.36 27.43 -15.08
CA ALA A 83 5.52 26.61 -14.69
C ALA A 83 6.27 27.24 -13.50
N LYS A 84 6.47 28.57 -13.51
CA LYS A 84 7.08 29.28 -12.38
C LYS A 84 6.21 29.30 -11.12
N ALA A 85 4.88 29.35 -11.26
CA ALA A 85 3.97 29.25 -10.12
C ALA A 85 4.08 27.89 -9.41
N VAL A 86 4.26 26.79 -10.16
CA VAL A 86 4.50 25.46 -9.57
C VAL A 86 5.81 25.44 -8.80
N VAL A 87 6.88 26.03 -9.34
CA VAL A 87 8.19 26.14 -8.66
C VAL A 87 8.04 26.92 -7.34
N VAL A 88 7.29 28.01 -7.34
CA VAL A 88 6.95 28.79 -6.14
C VAL A 88 6.13 27.99 -5.13
N ALA A 89 5.15 27.22 -5.59
CA ALA A 89 4.34 26.35 -4.74
C ALA A 89 5.16 25.24 -4.06
N GLN A 90 6.29 24.83 -4.66
CA GLN A 90 7.23 23.86 -4.10
C GLN A 90 8.30 24.50 -3.20
N GLY A 91 8.18 25.79 -2.88
CA GLY A 91 9.04 26.49 -1.93
C GLY A 91 10.32 27.11 -2.52
N LEU A 92 10.46 27.17 -3.85
CA LEU A 92 11.59 27.82 -4.52
C LEU A 92 11.16 29.16 -5.14
N PRO A 93 12.02 30.19 -5.18
CA PRO A 93 11.66 31.43 -5.84
C PRO A 93 11.47 31.22 -7.35
N ALA A 94 10.63 32.03 -7.99
CA ALA A 94 10.39 31.95 -9.44
C ALA A 94 11.67 32.18 -10.28
N SER A 95 12.70 32.82 -9.71
CA SER A 95 14.03 33.00 -10.30
C SER A 95 14.87 31.73 -10.33
N ALA A 96 14.54 30.72 -9.52
CA ALA A 96 15.22 29.42 -9.52
C ALA A 96 14.88 28.58 -10.76
N ALA A 97 13.90 29.00 -11.57
CA ALA A 97 13.47 28.28 -12.76
C ALA A 97 13.57 29.09 -14.05
N THR A 98 14.16 28.47 -15.07
CA THR A 98 14.09 28.94 -16.47
C THR A 98 13.17 28.02 -17.26
N VAL A 99 12.31 28.61 -18.08
CA VAL A 99 11.29 27.90 -18.86
C VAL A 99 11.47 28.25 -20.32
N ALA A 100 11.49 27.24 -21.19
CA ALA A 100 11.62 27.42 -22.63
C ALA A 100 10.73 26.45 -23.40
N LEU A 101 10.21 26.90 -24.54
CA LEU A 101 9.62 26.00 -25.53
C LEU A 101 10.74 25.56 -26.49
N VAL A 102 11.02 24.27 -26.56
CA VAL A 102 12.13 23.69 -27.32
C VAL A 102 11.56 22.69 -28.32
N THR A 103 12.11 22.64 -29.52
CA THR A 103 11.80 21.56 -30.48
C THR A 103 12.81 20.43 -30.31
N ASP A 104 12.33 19.22 -30.06
CA ASP A 104 13.18 18.03 -30.01
C ASP A 104 13.63 17.63 -31.41
N SER A 105 14.93 17.48 -31.62
CA SER A 105 15.52 17.13 -32.91
C SER A 105 15.29 15.67 -33.29
N ALA A 106 15.07 14.77 -32.31
CA ALA A 106 14.83 13.35 -32.57
C ALA A 106 13.37 13.06 -32.95
N THR A 107 12.41 13.75 -32.34
CA THR A 107 10.97 13.49 -32.54
C THR A 107 10.21 14.60 -33.27
N ALA A 108 10.85 15.73 -33.59
CA ALA A 108 10.25 16.94 -34.16
C ALA A 108 9.08 17.52 -33.33
N LYS A 109 8.95 17.12 -32.06
CA LYS A 109 7.89 17.59 -31.15
C LYS A 109 8.31 18.87 -30.42
N GLN A 110 7.33 19.71 -30.11
CA GLN A 110 7.54 20.83 -29.21
C GLN A 110 7.47 20.35 -27.74
N LEU A 111 8.39 20.83 -26.92
CA LEU A 111 8.57 20.49 -25.51
C LEU A 111 8.57 21.77 -24.68
N VAL A 112 7.88 21.80 -23.55
CA VAL A 112 8.15 22.74 -22.47
C VAL A 112 9.27 22.17 -21.62
N ARG A 113 10.41 22.85 -21.62
CA ARG A 113 11.57 22.50 -20.80
C ARG A 113 11.65 23.47 -19.62
N VAL A 114 11.71 22.93 -18.42
CA VAL A 114 11.93 23.68 -17.18
C VAL A 114 13.24 23.24 -16.56
N THR A 115 14.14 24.19 -16.33
CA THR A 115 15.39 23.95 -15.61
C THR A 115 15.27 24.58 -14.23
N VAL A 116 15.41 23.78 -13.17
CA VAL A 116 15.39 24.24 -11.79
C VAL A 116 16.81 24.21 -11.25
N THR A 117 17.25 25.32 -10.67
CA THR A 117 18.59 25.50 -10.11
C THR A 117 18.48 25.88 -8.64
N THR A 118 19.15 25.13 -7.76
CA THR A 118 19.28 25.47 -6.34
C THR A 118 20.74 25.51 -5.94
N SER A 119 21.09 26.46 -5.07
CA SER A 119 22.47 26.65 -4.63
C SER A 119 22.68 25.93 -3.29
N VAL A 120 23.58 24.94 -3.27
CA VAL A 120 23.92 24.16 -2.08
C VAL A 120 25.16 24.78 -1.42
N PRO A 121 25.07 25.20 -0.15
CA PRO A 121 26.21 25.84 0.52
C PRO A 121 27.35 24.84 0.73
N LEU A 122 28.57 25.28 0.40
CA LEU A 122 29.81 24.57 0.72
C LEU A 122 30.18 24.87 2.17
N ALA A 123 30.41 23.84 2.98
CA ALA A 123 30.84 23.95 4.37
C ALA A 123 32.37 23.86 4.49
N LEU A 124 32.97 22.73 4.07
CA LEU A 124 34.42 22.47 4.14
C LEU A 124 35.12 22.56 2.78
N GLY A 125 34.40 22.45 1.66
CA GLY A 125 34.95 22.75 0.33
C GLY A 125 35.57 24.15 0.23
N ARG A 126 35.15 25.07 1.10
CA ARG A 126 35.71 26.43 1.27
C ARG A 126 37.20 26.47 1.61
N VAL A 127 37.77 25.38 2.13
CA VAL A 127 39.22 25.28 2.39
C VAL A 127 40.02 25.22 1.08
N PHE A 128 39.39 24.72 0.01
CA PHE A 128 40.02 24.50 -1.30
C PHE A 128 39.51 25.45 -2.39
N THR A 129 38.44 26.21 -2.13
CA THR A 129 37.87 27.18 -3.08
C THR A 129 37.30 28.40 -2.36
N ALA A 130 37.34 29.56 -3.02
CA ALA A 130 36.67 30.77 -2.54
C ALA A 130 35.14 30.74 -2.73
N ALA A 131 34.60 29.72 -3.41
CA ALA A 131 33.16 29.56 -3.63
C ALA A 131 32.41 29.24 -2.33
N LEU A 132 31.31 29.96 -2.09
CA LEU A 132 30.48 29.82 -0.87
C LEU A 132 29.39 28.75 -0.99
N ALA A 133 29.05 28.38 -2.23
CA ALA A 133 28.03 27.41 -2.62
C ALA A 133 28.35 26.88 -4.02
N TYR A 134 27.69 25.80 -4.43
CA TYR A 134 27.66 25.33 -5.80
C TYR A 134 26.22 25.10 -6.25
N ASP A 135 25.96 25.31 -7.54
CA ASP A 135 24.63 25.15 -8.10
C ASP A 135 24.37 23.71 -8.54
N VAL A 136 23.19 23.21 -8.16
CA VAL A 136 22.66 21.92 -8.60
C VAL A 136 21.51 22.20 -9.55
N THR A 137 21.61 21.71 -10.78
CA THR A 137 20.64 21.95 -11.85
C THR A 137 19.95 20.66 -12.26
N ALA A 138 18.62 20.67 -12.32
CA ALA A 138 17.83 19.57 -12.84
C ALA A 138 16.91 20.06 -13.98
N VAL A 139 16.68 19.22 -14.98
CA VAL A 139 15.89 19.56 -16.17
C VAL A 139 14.71 18.61 -16.28
N GLY A 140 13.50 19.17 -16.31
CA GLY A 140 12.26 18.48 -16.67
C GLY A 140 11.80 18.94 -18.04
N SER A 141 11.34 18.03 -18.90
CA SER A 141 10.75 18.36 -20.20
C SER A 141 9.38 17.71 -20.34
N ALA A 142 8.43 18.38 -21.00
CA ALA A 142 7.10 17.82 -21.26
C ALA A 142 6.59 18.21 -22.64
N THR A 143 5.98 17.30 -23.41
CA THR A 143 5.50 17.62 -24.77
C THR A 143 4.29 18.54 -24.81
N THR A 144 4.32 19.48 -25.74
CA THR A 144 3.12 20.20 -26.20
C THR A 144 2.54 19.47 -27.40
N THR A 145 1.22 19.53 -27.57
CA THR A 145 0.51 18.83 -28.66
C THR A 145 -0.32 19.81 -29.45
N THR A 146 -0.06 19.91 -30.75
CA THR A 146 -0.84 20.71 -31.69
C THR A 146 -2.04 19.90 -32.22
N THR A 147 -3.04 19.59 -31.39
CA THR A 147 -4.41 19.25 -31.82
C THR A 147 -5.40 19.16 -30.65
N THR A 148 -6.35 20.12 -30.63
CA THR A 148 -7.72 20.14 -30.07
C THR A 148 -8.02 19.56 -28.67
N THR A 149 -8.21 20.45 -27.69
CA THR A 149 -9.38 20.56 -26.75
C THR A 149 -10.01 19.31 -26.12
N THR A 150 -9.35 18.14 -26.09
CA THR A 150 -9.93 16.93 -25.52
C THR A 150 -9.81 16.97 -23.99
N ALA A 151 -10.95 16.93 -23.30
CA ALA A 151 -10.94 16.82 -21.84
C ALA A 151 -10.34 15.46 -21.43
N PRO A 152 -9.56 15.37 -20.33
CA PRO A 152 -9.04 14.09 -19.87
C PRO A 152 -10.21 13.11 -19.62
N PRO A 153 -10.12 11.85 -20.07
CA PRO A 153 -11.20 10.87 -19.93
C PRO A 153 -11.33 10.38 -18.49
N CYS A 154 -12.51 10.55 -17.89
CA CYS A 154 -12.83 9.89 -16.62
C CYS A 154 -13.27 8.46 -16.81
N ILE A 155 -13.83 8.13 -17.96
CA ILE A 155 -14.31 6.79 -18.29
C ILE A 155 -13.77 6.44 -19.66
N ALA A 156 -13.14 5.28 -19.77
CA ALA A 156 -12.78 4.66 -21.02
C ALA A 156 -13.31 3.23 -21.07
N ALA A 157 -14.35 3.02 -21.88
CA ALA A 157 -14.82 1.69 -22.25
C ALA A 157 -14.08 1.24 -23.52
N LEU A 158 -13.15 0.30 -23.35
CA LEU A 158 -12.18 -0.05 -24.37
C LEU A 158 -12.75 -0.96 -25.46
N SER A 159 -13.82 -1.71 -25.16
CA SER A 159 -14.36 -2.65 -26.12
C SER A 159 -15.05 -1.96 -27.29
N SER A 160 -14.80 -2.45 -28.49
CA SER A 160 -15.58 -2.10 -29.68
C SER A 160 -16.87 -2.93 -29.82
N THR A 161 -17.08 -3.93 -28.96
CA THR A 161 -18.24 -4.84 -28.96
C THR A 161 -18.81 -5.00 -27.54
N PRO A 162 -20.14 -5.04 -27.33
CA PRO A 162 -21.22 -5.11 -28.30
C PRO A 162 -21.52 -3.75 -28.96
N SER A 163 -22.71 -3.56 -29.56
CA SER A 163 -23.09 -2.31 -30.24
C SER A 163 -22.92 -1.08 -29.34
N TYR A 164 -23.20 -1.21 -28.04
CA TYR A 164 -23.04 -0.18 -27.03
C TYR A 164 -22.03 -0.63 -25.97
N GLY A 165 -21.00 0.18 -25.74
CA GLY A 165 -19.99 -0.04 -24.68
C GLY A 165 -20.37 0.64 -23.37
N ILE A 166 -21.29 1.61 -23.43
CA ILE A 166 -21.94 2.23 -22.28
C ILE A 166 -23.44 2.02 -22.43
N THR A 167 -24.02 1.25 -21.52
CA THR A 167 -25.44 0.89 -21.53
C THR A 167 -26.12 1.39 -20.27
N MET A 168 -27.31 1.98 -20.42
CA MET A 168 -28.11 2.55 -19.33
C MET A 168 -29.54 2.03 -19.38
N SER A 169 -30.15 1.73 -18.22
CA SER A 169 -31.57 1.33 -18.14
C SER A 169 -32.16 1.52 -16.74
N GLY A 170 -33.45 1.86 -16.66
CA GLY A 170 -34.20 1.87 -15.41
C GLY A 170 -33.85 3.00 -14.45
N GLY A 171 -33.84 4.26 -14.91
CA GLY A 171 -33.70 5.43 -14.02
C GLY A 171 -32.26 5.77 -13.61
N THR A 172 -31.26 5.27 -14.34
CA THR A 172 -29.83 5.39 -14.01
C THR A 172 -29.24 6.75 -14.35
N SER A 173 -28.20 7.16 -13.63
CA SER A 173 -27.48 8.41 -13.90
C SER A 173 -25.96 8.25 -13.89
N LEU A 174 -25.29 8.93 -14.81
CA LEU A 174 -23.84 8.98 -14.92
C LEU A 174 -23.36 10.43 -14.98
N SER A 175 -22.51 10.84 -14.05
CA SER A 175 -22.03 12.21 -13.95
C SER A 175 -20.50 12.27 -14.07
N ALA A 176 -20.00 13.10 -14.99
CA ALA A 176 -18.58 13.32 -15.29
C ALA A 176 -18.31 14.80 -15.62
N PRO A 177 -18.72 15.77 -14.78
CA PRO A 177 -18.78 17.20 -15.16
C PRO A 177 -17.41 17.82 -15.46
N GLY A 178 -16.31 17.22 -15.00
CA GLY A 178 -14.95 17.72 -15.22
C GLY A 178 -14.19 17.10 -16.40
N CYS A 179 -14.75 16.09 -17.08
CA CYS A 179 -13.98 15.17 -17.92
C CYS A 179 -14.76 14.54 -19.08
N ALA A 180 -14.04 13.86 -19.97
CA ALA A 180 -14.63 13.14 -21.08
C ALA A 180 -15.13 11.74 -20.67
N ILE A 181 -16.15 11.26 -21.38
CA ILE A 181 -16.59 9.87 -21.38
C ILE A 181 -16.27 9.30 -22.75
N ASP A 182 -15.42 8.28 -22.80
CA ASP A 182 -14.90 7.70 -24.02
C ASP A 182 -15.30 6.22 -24.13
N THR A 183 -15.75 5.79 -25.31
CA THR A 183 -16.05 4.39 -25.61
C THR A 183 -15.70 4.03 -27.05
N ASN A 184 -15.08 2.87 -27.29
CA ASN A 184 -14.83 2.38 -28.65
C ASN A 184 -16.08 1.76 -29.32
N ALA A 185 -17.17 1.59 -28.58
CA ALA A 185 -18.48 1.18 -29.08
C ALA A 185 -19.45 2.37 -29.08
N GLY A 186 -20.76 2.11 -29.06
CA GLY A 186 -21.79 3.15 -28.93
C GLY A 186 -22.09 3.53 -27.48
N ILE A 187 -22.89 4.58 -27.31
CA ILE A 187 -23.49 4.98 -26.03
C ILE A 187 -25.01 4.90 -26.19
N THR A 188 -25.73 4.28 -25.26
CA THR A 188 -27.20 4.35 -25.22
C THR A 188 -27.67 5.08 -23.96
N VAL A 189 -28.56 6.06 -24.15
CA VAL A 189 -29.18 6.87 -23.11
C VAL A 189 -30.71 6.87 -23.32
N PRO A 190 -31.40 5.79 -22.92
CA PRO A 190 -32.85 5.69 -23.05
C PRO A 190 -33.61 6.73 -22.23
N TRP A 191 -34.92 6.85 -22.49
CA TRP A 191 -35.81 7.72 -21.71
C TRP A 191 -35.72 7.43 -20.21
N GLY A 192 -35.59 8.50 -19.40
CA GLY A 192 -35.46 8.41 -17.95
C GLY A 192 -34.05 8.08 -17.44
N THR A 193 -33.04 8.07 -18.32
CA THR A 193 -31.62 7.96 -17.92
C THR A 193 -30.85 9.23 -18.28
N TYR A 194 -29.77 9.52 -17.55
CA TYR A 194 -29.06 10.80 -17.67
C TYR A 194 -27.55 10.64 -17.68
N ILE A 195 -26.87 11.29 -18.62
CA ILE A 195 -25.42 11.46 -18.63
C ILE A 195 -25.08 12.94 -18.61
N THR A 196 -24.23 13.37 -17.68
CA THR A 196 -23.60 14.70 -17.71
C THR A 196 -22.10 14.53 -17.88
N ALA A 197 -21.48 15.23 -18.84
CA ALA A 197 -20.04 15.14 -19.09
C ALA A 197 -19.44 16.47 -19.56
N LYS A 198 -18.11 16.59 -19.60
CA LYS A 198 -17.47 17.70 -20.33
C LYS A 198 -17.43 17.45 -21.83
N GLN A 199 -17.31 16.18 -22.21
CA GLN A 199 -17.30 15.69 -23.58
C GLN A 199 -17.74 14.22 -23.61
N ALA A 200 -18.36 13.77 -24.69
CA ALA A 200 -18.60 12.36 -24.94
C ALA A 200 -18.00 11.95 -26.29
N ASN A 201 -17.18 10.91 -26.32
CA ASN A 201 -16.61 10.34 -27.55
C ASN A 201 -17.04 8.88 -27.68
N ALA A 202 -17.65 8.53 -28.81
CA ALA A 202 -18.08 7.18 -29.12
C ALA A 202 -17.50 6.69 -30.45
N GLY A 203 -17.00 5.45 -30.46
CA GLY A 203 -16.50 4.77 -31.65
C GLY A 203 -17.60 4.36 -32.62
N LYS A 204 -18.85 4.26 -32.14
CA LYS A 204 -20.05 4.01 -32.94
C LYS A 204 -21.11 5.09 -32.68
N SER A 205 -22.37 4.80 -33.03
CA SER A 205 -23.51 5.69 -32.82
C SER A 205 -23.81 5.96 -31.35
N VAL A 206 -24.28 7.17 -31.06
CA VAL A 206 -24.87 7.55 -29.78
C VAL A 206 -26.40 7.54 -29.93
N ASP A 207 -27.09 6.69 -29.18
CA ASP A 207 -28.55 6.60 -29.12
C ASP A 207 -29.07 7.38 -27.90
N ASN A 208 -29.69 8.55 -28.13
CA ASN A 208 -30.08 9.50 -27.08
C ASN A 208 -31.47 10.10 -27.36
N PRO A 209 -32.55 9.28 -27.43
CA PRO A 209 -33.87 9.74 -27.85
C PRO A 209 -34.50 10.76 -26.89
N GLY A 210 -34.19 10.64 -25.58
CA GLY A 210 -34.70 11.53 -24.54
C GLY A 210 -33.84 12.78 -24.27
N LYS A 211 -32.75 12.99 -25.04
CA LYS A 211 -31.76 14.06 -24.78
C LYS A 211 -31.18 14.04 -23.36
N GLY A 212 -31.05 12.84 -22.77
CA GLY A 212 -30.49 12.64 -21.42
C GLY A 212 -28.98 12.81 -21.35
N LEU A 213 -28.25 12.70 -22.48
CA LEU A 213 -26.83 13.04 -22.57
C LEU A 213 -26.64 14.54 -22.77
N THR A 214 -26.02 15.19 -21.80
CA THR A 214 -25.73 16.63 -21.78
C THR A 214 -24.25 16.88 -21.55
N THR A 215 -23.73 17.97 -22.11
CA THR A 215 -22.31 18.36 -21.98
C THR A 215 -22.17 19.81 -21.55
N SER A 216 -21.15 20.11 -20.74
CA SER A 216 -20.89 21.45 -20.17
C SER A 216 -19.37 21.68 -20.01
N PRO A 217 -18.83 22.90 -20.26
CA PRO A 217 -19.54 24.15 -20.59
C PRO A 217 -20.02 24.23 -22.04
N THR A 218 -19.44 23.43 -22.94
CA THR A 218 -19.85 23.38 -24.35
C THR A 218 -21.01 22.40 -24.50
N ALA A 219 -22.20 22.91 -24.79
CA ALA A 219 -23.37 22.09 -25.07
C ALA A 219 -23.16 21.26 -26.35
N ASN A 220 -23.69 20.03 -26.35
CA ASN A 220 -23.60 19.07 -27.46
C ASN A 220 -22.17 18.75 -27.92
N ASN A 221 -21.18 18.78 -27.02
CA ASN A 221 -19.82 18.32 -27.29
C ASN A 221 -19.75 16.78 -27.32
N ILE A 222 -20.41 16.19 -28.31
CA ILE A 222 -20.58 14.75 -28.50
C ILE A 222 -20.00 14.37 -29.87
N ALA A 223 -19.00 13.51 -29.88
CA ALA A 223 -18.42 12.94 -31.09
C ALA A 223 -18.83 11.46 -31.21
N GLN A 224 -19.31 11.05 -32.37
CA GLN A 224 -19.73 9.67 -32.66
C GLN A 224 -19.02 9.15 -33.91
N ASN A 225 -18.96 7.82 -34.07
CA ASN A 225 -18.19 7.17 -35.14
C ASN A 225 -16.69 7.57 -35.16
N LYS A 226 -16.12 7.87 -33.98
CA LYS A 226 -14.74 8.30 -33.82
C LYS A 226 -13.83 7.09 -33.65
N ALA A 227 -12.97 6.81 -34.63
CA ALA A 227 -11.99 5.73 -34.52
C ALA A 227 -11.12 5.90 -33.25
N ASN A 228 -10.91 4.81 -32.51
CA ASN A 228 -10.13 4.80 -31.26
C ASN A 228 -10.58 5.88 -30.26
N ALA A 229 -11.90 6.04 -30.11
CA ALA A 229 -12.49 7.00 -29.20
C ALA A 229 -12.01 6.81 -27.75
N ALA A 230 -11.78 5.57 -27.31
CA ALA A 230 -11.21 5.23 -26.01
C ALA A 230 -9.84 4.56 -26.16
N SER A 231 -8.93 4.88 -25.23
CA SER A 231 -7.61 4.27 -25.16
C SER A 231 -7.27 3.88 -23.73
N ASP A 232 -6.49 2.82 -23.55
CA ASP A 232 -5.90 2.49 -22.26
C ASP A 232 -4.65 3.36 -22.06
N TRP A 233 -4.75 4.37 -21.20
CA TRP A 233 -3.63 5.21 -20.78
C TRP A 233 -2.85 4.68 -19.59
N MET A 234 -3.28 3.60 -18.95
CA MET A 234 -2.57 3.04 -17.79
C MET A 234 -1.76 1.81 -18.13
N LYS A 235 -2.00 1.17 -19.29
CA LYS A 235 -1.29 -0.02 -19.76
C LYS A 235 0.23 0.06 -19.59
N ASP A 236 0.83 1.25 -19.73
CA ASP A 236 2.28 1.40 -19.69
C ASP A 236 2.86 1.78 -18.32
N ASN A 237 2.01 2.04 -17.32
CA ASN A 237 2.42 2.43 -15.98
C ASN A 237 3.23 1.32 -15.28
N THR A 238 4.46 1.64 -14.88
CA THR A 238 5.40 0.67 -14.27
C THR A 238 4.92 0.11 -12.93
N ALA A 239 4.25 0.94 -12.10
CA ALA A 239 3.75 0.51 -10.81
C ALA A 239 2.57 -0.46 -10.98
N LEU A 240 1.64 -0.16 -11.89
CA LEU A 240 0.56 -1.05 -12.28
C LEU A 240 1.11 -2.38 -12.82
N LYS A 241 2.06 -2.34 -13.76
CA LYS A 241 2.75 -3.51 -14.31
C LYS A 241 3.28 -4.41 -13.19
N THR A 242 3.99 -3.82 -12.23
CA THR A 242 4.59 -4.53 -11.09
C THR A 242 3.53 -5.22 -10.23
N ALA A 243 2.45 -4.52 -9.88
CA ALA A 243 1.37 -5.10 -9.07
C ALA A 243 0.65 -6.25 -9.82
N LEU A 244 0.37 -6.08 -11.11
CA LEU A 244 -0.22 -7.13 -11.94
C LEU A 244 0.73 -8.33 -12.15
N CYS A 245 2.05 -8.09 -12.16
CA CYS A 245 3.05 -9.16 -12.19
C CYS A 245 2.99 -10.01 -10.92
N GLN A 246 2.88 -9.35 -9.76
CA GLN A 246 2.76 -10.03 -8.48
C GLN A 246 1.50 -10.89 -8.43
N VAL A 247 0.37 -10.41 -8.98
CA VAL A 247 -0.84 -11.22 -9.17
C VAL A 247 -0.55 -12.44 -10.05
N ASN A 248 0.12 -12.26 -11.19
CA ASN A 248 0.53 -13.37 -12.09
C ASN A 248 1.36 -14.44 -11.38
N LYS A 249 2.27 -14.05 -10.48
CA LYS A 249 3.04 -15.00 -9.70
C LYS A 249 2.19 -15.85 -8.77
N LEU A 250 1.08 -15.33 -8.25
CA LEU A 250 0.17 -16.10 -7.40
C LEU A 250 -0.78 -16.99 -8.21
N THR A 251 -1.26 -16.50 -9.36
CA THR A 251 -2.21 -17.22 -10.22
C THR A 251 -1.54 -18.24 -11.14
N GLY A 252 -0.24 -18.10 -11.41
CA GLY A 252 0.45 -18.84 -12.47
C GLY A 252 0.11 -18.31 -13.87
N GLY A 253 -0.49 -17.12 -13.95
CA GLY A 253 -0.93 -16.51 -15.20
C GLY A 253 0.17 -15.75 -15.94
N THR A 254 -0.12 -15.43 -17.19
CA THR A 254 0.66 -14.54 -18.06
C THR A 254 -0.22 -13.38 -18.53
N ASP A 255 0.38 -12.31 -19.04
CA ASP A 255 -0.35 -11.21 -19.64
C ASP A 255 0.22 -10.86 -21.01
N ALA A 256 -0.50 -11.23 -22.08
CA ALA A 256 -0.07 -11.02 -23.45
C ALA A 256 0.00 -9.53 -23.86
N ASP A 257 -0.54 -8.61 -23.04
CA ASP A 257 -0.44 -7.16 -23.32
C ASP A 257 0.98 -6.63 -23.09
N TYR A 258 1.87 -7.41 -22.48
CA TYR A 258 3.24 -7.02 -22.15
C TYR A 258 4.25 -7.92 -22.87
N ALA A 259 5.32 -7.33 -23.40
CA ALA A 259 6.33 -8.03 -24.19
C ALA A 259 7.07 -9.13 -23.40
N ASP A 260 7.13 -9.03 -22.06
CA ASP A 260 7.70 -10.01 -21.14
C ASP A 260 6.64 -10.94 -20.50
N TYR A 261 5.41 -10.89 -21.04
CA TYR A 261 4.22 -11.54 -20.49
C TYR A 261 3.88 -11.13 -19.04
N ASN A 262 4.49 -10.06 -18.53
CA ASN A 262 4.38 -9.57 -17.16
C ASN A 262 4.63 -10.65 -16.10
N THR A 263 5.76 -11.36 -16.21
CA THR A 263 6.14 -12.45 -15.29
C THR A 263 7.48 -12.24 -14.58
N ALA A 264 8.22 -11.19 -14.93
CA ALA A 264 9.55 -10.91 -14.40
C ALA A 264 9.52 -10.10 -13.08
N CYS A 265 8.94 -10.66 -12.02
CA CYS A 265 8.92 -10.07 -10.68
C CYS A 265 9.08 -11.14 -9.57
N LEU A 266 9.38 -10.71 -8.35
CA LEU A 266 9.40 -11.58 -7.18
C LEU A 266 7.98 -11.89 -6.70
N THR A 267 7.77 -13.10 -6.18
CA THR A 267 6.53 -13.40 -5.46
C THR A 267 6.47 -12.56 -4.19
N PRO A 268 5.34 -11.91 -3.89
CA PRO A 268 5.20 -11.17 -2.65
C PRO A 268 4.84 -12.11 -1.48
N LEU A 269 4.53 -13.39 -1.75
CA LEU A 269 4.08 -14.37 -0.75
C LEU A 269 5.21 -14.71 0.23
N VAL A 270 4.97 -14.48 1.52
CA VAL A 270 5.84 -14.92 2.61
C VAL A 270 5.31 -16.23 3.18
N THR A 271 6.13 -17.28 3.15
CA THR A 271 5.78 -18.58 3.73
C THR A 271 6.03 -18.57 5.24
N PRO A 272 5.05 -19.00 6.06
CA PRO A 272 5.26 -19.17 7.50
C PRO A 272 6.41 -20.12 7.82
N THR A 273 7.17 -19.82 8.87
CA THR A 273 8.25 -20.67 9.36
C THR A 273 7.69 -21.81 10.21
N SER A 274 8.08 -23.06 9.93
CA SER A 274 7.71 -24.21 10.77
C SER A 274 8.75 -24.42 11.88
N TYR A 275 8.28 -24.75 13.08
CA TYR A 275 9.12 -25.03 14.24
C TYR A 275 8.94 -26.46 14.73
N THR A 276 9.98 -27.00 15.34
CA THR A 276 9.97 -28.31 16.02
C THR A 276 10.40 -28.16 17.48
N ASN A 277 9.97 -29.10 18.31
CA ASN A 277 10.31 -29.17 19.73
C ASN A 277 10.33 -30.64 20.16
N THR A 278 11.39 -31.00 20.85
CA THR A 278 11.71 -32.37 21.25
C THR A 278 11.47 -32.60 22.73
N SER A 279 10.94 -31.61 23.46
CA SER A 279 10.63 -31.76 24.87
C SER A 279 9.63 -32.90 25.09
N THR A 280 9.89 -33.70 26.12
CA THR A 280 9.00 -34.75 26.62
C THR A 280 8.28 -34.34 27.91
N GLU A 281 8.58 -33.14 28.42
CA GLU A 281 8.15 -32.66 29.73
C GLU A 281 6.76 -32.00 29.69
N ASP A 282 5.83 -32.49 30.50
CA ASP A 282 4.49 -31.90 30.65
C ASP A 282 4.43 -30.96 31.85
N TRP A 283 3.76 -29.83 31.66
CA TRP A 283 3.55 -28.81 32.67
C TRP A 283 2.07 -28.77 33.05
N ASN A 284 1.72 -29.52 34.08
CA ASN A 284 0.35 -29.66 34.58
C ASN A 284 0.10 -28.68 35.74
N LEU A 285 -0.41 -27.49 35.40
CA LEU A 285 -0.80 -26.45 36.34
C LEU A 285 -2.24 -26.71 36.80
N ASN A 286 -2.40 -27.40 37.92
CA ASN A 286 -3.70 -27.78 38.49
C ASN A 286 -3.71 -27.58 40.03
N TYR A 287 -4.71 -28.09 40.74
CA TYR A 287 -4.76 -27.97 42.22
C TYR A 287 -3.79 -28.93 42.95
N SER A 288 -3.20 -29.89 42.25
CA SER A 288 -2.18 -30.85 42.71
C SER A 288 -1.04 -30.97 41.66
N PRO A 289 -0.20 -29.92 41.53
CA PRO A 289 0.72 -29.76 40.42
C PRO A 289 1.73 -30.90 40.29
N ALA A 290 2.25 -31.10 39.07
CA ALA A 290 3.40 -31.95 38.84
C ALA A 290 4.66 -31.40 39.56
N PRO A 291 5.62 -32.26 39.97
CA PRO A 291 6.78 -31.83 40.76
C PRO A 291 7.63 -30.73 40.13
N ASN A 292 7.74 -30.74 38.80
CA ASN A 292 8.47 -29.77 38.00
C ASN A 292 7.87 -28.35 38.02
N VAL A 293 6.58 -28.21 38.35
CA VAL A 293 5.88 -26.91 38.39
C VAL A 293 5.33 -26.53 39.77
N ALA A 294 5.38 -27.45 40.74
CA ALA A 294 4.85 -27.23 42.09
C ALA A 294 5.47 -26.03 42.81
N GLY A 295 6.77 -25.80 42.60
CA GLY A 295 7.50 -24.67 43.20
C GLY A 295 7.07 -23.28 42.70
N PHE A 296 6.35 -23.21 41.57
CA PHE A 296 5.86 -21.94 41.01
C PHE A 296 4.47 -21.53 41.51
N ARG A 297 3.83 -22.37 42.33
CA ARG A 297 2.51 -22.08 42.88
C ARG A 297 2.62 -21.08 44.02
N THR A 298 2.03 -19.89 43.85
CA THR A 298 2.08 -18.80 44.85
C THR A 298 0.76 -18.62 45.60
N GLY A 299 -0.28 -19.38 45.26
CA GLY A 299 -1.57 -19.39 45.93
C GLY A 299 -2.42 -20.62 45.57
N ASN A 300 -3.70 -20.64 45.96
CA ASN A 300 -4.56 -21.80 45.74
C ASN A 300 -4.84 -22.08 44.25
N SER A 301 -4.82 -21.07 43.40
CA SER A 301 -5.10 -21.19 41.97
C SER A 301 -4.17 -20.36 41.08
N THR A 302 -3.03 -19.92 41.61
CA THR A 302 -2.10 -19.02 40.90
C THR A 302 -0.72 -19.62 40.78
N TYR A 303 -0.18 -19.58 39.56
CA TYR A 303 1.20 -19.93 39.25
C TYR A 303 1.95 -18.70 38.74
N VAL A 304 3.13 -18.45 39.32
CA VAL A 304 4.06 -17.41 38.87
C VAL A 304 5.38 -18.07 38.54
N ILE A 305 5.66 -18.18 37.24
CA ILE A 305 6.88 -18.76 36.70
C ILE A 305 7.83 -17.60 36.44
N PRO A 306 9.02 -17.54 37.08
CA PRO A 306 9.95 -16.44 36.92
C PRO A 306 10.57 -16.44 35.52
N SER A 307 11.07 -15.26 35.13
CA SER A 307 11.81 -15.08 33.89
C SER A 307 13.00 -16.03 33.81
N SER A 308 13.36 -16.42 32.60
CA SER A 308 14.60 -17.14 32.32
C SER A 308 15.27 -16.54 31.11
N GLY A 309 16.59 -16.35 31.22
CA GLY A 309 17.42 -16.03 30.05
C GLY A 309 17.65 -17.21 29.11
N THR A 310 16.96 -18.33 29.31
CA THR A 310 17.04 -19.54 28.48
C THR A 310 15.68 -19.95 27.97
N LEU A 311 15.67 -20.56 26.78
CA LEU A 311 14.49 -21.16 26.16
C LEU A 311 13.89 -22.23 27.07
N ARG A 312 12.60 -22.11 27.39
CA ARG A 312 11.84 -23.16 28.07
C ARG A 312 11.05 -23.98 27.06
N GLN A 313 11.28 -25.29 27.05
CA GLN A 313 10.62 -26.21 26.14
C GLN A 313 9.64 -27.12 26.87
N ILE A 314 8.37 -27.06 26.50
CA ILE A 314 7.28 -27.81 27.13
C ILE A 314 6.64 -28.69 26.07
N ARG A 315 6.35 -29.95 26.39
CA ARG A 315 5.53 -30.81 25.53
C ARG A 315 4.08 -30.35 25.59
N THR A 316 3.42 -30.56 26.72
CA THR A 316 2.04 -30.09 26.92
C THR A 316 1.98 -29.12 28.10
N LEU A 317 1.42 -27.93 27.87
CA LEU A 317 1.06 -26.99 28.93
C LEU A 317 -0.43 -27.15 29.23
N THR A 318 -0.76 -27.64 30.42
CA THR A 318 -2.15 -27.84 30.85
C THR A 318 -2.49 -26.88 32.00
N LEU A 319 -3.55 -26.08 31.84
CA LEU A 319 -4.13 -25.26 32.91
C LEU A 319 -5.53 -25.75 33.24
N ALA A 320 -5.72 -26.25 34.47
CA ALA A 320 -7.03 -26.71 34.94
C ALA A 320 -8.00 -25.56 35.25
N GLY A 321 -9.30 -25.89 35.35
CA GLY A 321 -10.38 -24.97 35.73
C GLY A 321 -10.05 -24.07 36.92
N GLY A 322 -10.22 -22.75 36.75
CA GLY A 322 -9.98 -21.76 37.82
C GLY A 322 -8.52 -21.36 38.02
N ILE A 323 -7.56 -21.99 37.31
CA ILE A 323 -6.13 -21.68 37.43
C ILE A 323 -5.74 -20.45 36.60
N THR A 324 -4.96 -19.56 37.20
CA THR A 324 -4.29 -18.44 36.51
C THR A 324 -2.79 -18.68 36.51
N ALA A 325 -2.14 -18.53 35.36
CA ALA A 325 -0.69 -18.65 35.26
C ALA A 325 -0.05 -17.40 34.67
N ALA A 326 1.12 -17.02 35.20
CA ALA A 326 1.92 -15.92 34.71
C ALA A 326 3.38 -16.37 34.50
N PHE A 327 3.84 -16.38 33.25
CA PHE A 327 5.26 -16.48 32.93
C PHE A 327 5.82 -15.06 32.89
N GLN A 328 6.68 -14.71 33.86
CA GLN A 328 7.28 -13.38 33.93
C GLN A 328 8.30 -13.20 32.81
N GLY A 329 8.23 -12.07 32.10
CA GLY A 329 9.16 -11.74 31.03
C GLY A 329 10.48 -11.16 31.57
N PRO A 330 11.58 -11.24 30.80
CA PRO A 330 11.68 -11.86 29.48
C PRO A 330 11.71 -13.40 29.55
N VAL A 331 11.04 -14.09 28.62
CA VAL A 331 11.00 -15.55 28.55
C VAL A 331 10.72 -16.06 27.14
N ASP A 332 11.62 -16.88 26.61
CA ASP A 332 11.37 -17.61 25.36
C ASP A 332 10.68 -18.94 25.68
N LEU A 333 9.51 -19.16 25.08
CA LEU A 333 8.69 -20.36 25.28
C LEU A 333 8.53 -21.13 23.98
N ARG A 334 8.74 -22.44 24.04
CA ARG A 334 8.38 -23.36 22.95
C ARG A 334 7.53 -24.51 23.49
N ILE A 335 6.32 -24.64 22.97
CA ILE A 335 5.29 -25.55 23.48
C ILE A 335 4.75 -26.42 22.33
N ASN A 336 4.57 -27.73 22.52
CA ASN A 336 3.90 -28.54 21.48
C ASN A 336 2.41 -28.28 21.49
N ALA A 337 1.77 -28.50 22.64
CA ALA A 337 0.32 -28.39 22.79
C ALA A 337 -0.03 -27.57 24.04
N VAL A 338 -1.11 -26.81 23.92
CA VAL A 338 -1.68 -26.03 25.01
C VAL A 338 -3.11 -26.51 25.22
N ASP A 339 -3.42 -26.94 26.45
CA ASP A 339 -4.78 -27.31 26.86
C ASP A 339 -5.16 -26.48 28.08
N MET A 340 -6.17 -25.63 27.93
CA MET A 340 -6.50 -24.64 28.94
C MET A 340 -7.98 -24.60 29.22
N SER A 341 -8.32 -24.79 30.49
CA SER A 341 -9.64 -24.54 31.08
C SER A 341 -9.59 -23.55 32.25
N GLY A 342 -8.41 -22.95 32.51
CA GLY A 342 -8.15 -21.99 33.59
C GLY A 342 -8.94 -20.68 33.51
N ASN A 343 -8.52 -19.66 34.28
CA ASN A 343 -9.11 -18.31 34.29
C ASN A 343 -8.29 -17.28 33.47
N GLY A 344 -7.01 -17.56 33.23
CA GLY A 344 -6.14 -16.65 32.49
C GLY A 344 -4.71 -17.14 32.36
N LEU A 345 -4.03 -16.65 31.31
CA LEU A 345 -2.61 -16.89 31.08
C LEU A 345 -1.96 -15.58 30.66
N THR A 346 -0.93 -15.18 31.38
CA THR A 346 -0.04 -14.09 30.98
C THR A 346 1.33 -14.65 30.67
N ILE A 347 1.87 -14.32 29.51
CA ILE A 347 3.26 -14.57 29.14
C ILE A 347 3.87 -13.19 28.96
N GLY A 348 4.96 -12.88 29.67
CA GLY A 348 5.69 -11.63 29.50
C GLY A 348 6.39 -11.54 28.14
N ASP A 349 7.25 -10.55 27.99
CA ASP A 349 8.02 -10.37 26.75
C ASP A 349 8.91 -11.59 26.46
N GLY A 350 9.20 -11.85 25.19
CA GLY A 350 9.99 -12.97 24.70
C GLY A 350 9.29 -13.74 23.58
N ASP A 351 10.06 -14.58 22.88
CA ASP A 351 9.54 -15.34 21.74
C ASP A 351 8.63 -16.47 22.22
N VAL A 352 7.42 -16.56 21.66
CA VAL A 352 6.43 -17.59 22.02
C VAL A 352 6.10 -18.43 20.80
N ILE A 353 6.42 -19.71 20.88
CA ILE A 353 6.22 -20.68 19.81
C ILE A 353 5.31 -21.79 20.32
N VAL A 354 4.14 -21.97 19.70
CA VAL A 354 3.24 -23.10 19.91
C VAL A 354 3.14 -23.89 18.61
N ILE A 355 3.49 -25.17 18.63
CA ILE A 355 3.60 -25.97 17.39
C ILE A 355 2.25 -26.49 16.90
N SER A 356 1.34 -26.80 17.82
CA SER A 356 -0.02 -27.25 17.53
C SER A 356 -1.00 -26.08 17.45
N THR A 357 -2.28 -26.41 17.33
CA THR A 357 -3.39 -25.48 17.49
C THR A 357 -3.34 -24.86 18.89
N PHE A 358 -3.26 -23.54 18.94
CA PHE A 358 -3.46 -22.77 20.16
C PHE A 358 -4.95 -22.42 20.27
N GLY A 359 -5.64 -23.24 21.07
CA GLY A 359 -7.01 -23.03 21.51
C GLY A 359 -7.07 -23.13 23.03
N PHE A 360 -8.07 -22.54 23.63
CA PHE A 360 -8.29 -22.54 25.08
C PHE A 360 -9.79 -22.50 25.34
N ASN A 361 -10.26 -22.83 26.55
CA ASN A 361 -11.69 -22.92 26.90
C ASN A 361 -12.16 -21.73 27.76
N SER A 362 -13.47 -21.48 27.81
CA SER A 362 -14.25 -20.50 28.62
C SER A 362 -13.64 -19.12 28.93
N GLY A 363 -14.16 -18.04 28.32
CA GLY A 363 -14.09 -16.64 28.84
C GLY A 363 -12.70 -16.03 29.11
N ASN A 364 -11.63 -16.79 28.87
CA ASN A 364 -10.30 -16.46 29.30
C ASN A 364 -9.69 -15.35 28.46
N THR A 365 -9.00 -14.44 29.14
CA THR A 365 -8.08 -13.51 28.50
C THR A 365 -6.68 -14.10 28.58
N ILE A 366 -6.10 -14.36 27.40
CA ILE A 366 -4.69 -14.68 27.28
C ILE A 366 -3.96 -13.43 26.84
N THR A 367 -2.86 -13.11 27.52
CA THR A 367 -1.99 -12.00 27.13
C THR A 367 -0.57 -12.51 26.93
N ILE A 368 -0.02 -12.21 25.76
CA ILE A 368 1.37 -12.48 25.42
C ILE A 368 2.06 -11.12 25.24
N GLY A 369 3.22 -10.94 25.86
CA GLY A 369 4.03 -9.74 25.77
C GLY A 369 4.64 -9.55 24.37
N ASN A 370 5.59 -8.63 24.25
CA ASN A 370 6.29 -8.38 22.98
C ASN A 370 7.29 -9.50 22.67
N GLY A 371 7.42 -9.86 21.40
CA GLY A 371 8.34 -10.91 20.95
C GLY A 371 7.88 -11.51 19.62
N ASN A 372 8.65 -12.42 19.04
CA ASN A 372 8.16 -13.16 17.88
C ASN A 372 7.16 -14.23 18.33
N HIS A 373 6.00 -14.25 17.69
CA HIS A 373 4.92 -15.16 18.04
C HIS A 373 4.68 -16.14 16.89
N SER A 374 4.77 -17.42 17.18
CA SER A 374 4.55 -18.48 16.22
C SER A 374 3.50 -19.47 16.72
N PHE A 375 2.54 -19.82 15.87
CA PHE A 375 1.47 -20.78 16.19
C PHE A 375 1.29 -21.80 15.08
N GLY A 376 1.01 -23.05 15.46
CA GLY A 376 0.60 -24.11 14.53
C GLY A 376 -0.69 -23.72 13.81
N SER A 377 -1.71 -23.37 14.58
CA SER A 377 -2.96 -22.75 14.14
C SER A 377 -3.55 -21.95 15.29
N LEU A 378 -4.39 -20.95 15.01
CA LEU A 378 -5.13 -20.22 16.03
C LEU A 378 -6.62 -20.57 15.91
N ALA A 379 -7.21 -21.14 16.96
CA ALA A 379 -8.62 -21.49 16.99
C ALA A 379 -9.29 -20.89 18.22
N VAL A 380 -9.97 -19.76 18.05
CA VAL A 380 -10.52 -18.96 19.17
C VAL A 380 -12.03 -18.83 19.02
N THR A 381 -12.78 -19.56 19.83
CA THR A 381 -14.26 -19.63 19.78
C THR A 381 -14.90 -19.28 21.12
N GLY A 382 -16.20 -18.97 21.16
CA GLY A 382 -16.95 -18.87 22.42
C GLY A 382 -16.54 -17.74 23.37
N GLY A 383 -16.38 -16.52 22.83
CA GLY A 383 -16.24 -15.28 23.61
C GLY A 383 -14.84 -15.04 24.18
N ARG A 384 -13.84 -15.73 23.64
CA ARG A 384 -12.46 -15.76 24.16
C ARG A 384 -11.65 -14.57 23.68
N THR A 385 -10.68 -14.11 24.47
CA THR A 385 -9.79 -12.99 24.11
C THR A 385 -8.32 -13.42 24.12
N LEU A 386 -7.62 -13.17 23.02
CA LEU A 386 -6.17 -13.35 22.88
C LEU A 386 -5.52 -12.01 22.53
N ASN A 387 -4.72 -11.49 23.46
CA ASN A 387 -3.88 -10.30 23.27
C ASN A 387 -2.46 -10.78 22.96
N ILE A 388 -1.92 -10.34 21.83
CA ILE A 388 -0.56 -10.62 21.41
C ILE A 388 0.17 -9.28 21.30
N GLY A 389 1.30 -9.16 21.98
CA GLY A 389 2.16 -7.99 21.95
C GLY A 389 2.77 -7.78 20.57
N THR A 390 3.66 -6.79 20.49
CA THR A 390 4.31 -6.44 19.23
C THR A 390 5.41 -7.45 18.87
N GLY A 391 5.43 -7.84 17.61
CA GLY A 391 6.52 -8.61 17.00
C GLY A 391 6.07 -9.27 15.70
N ASN A 392 6.91 -10.14 15.14
CA ASN A 392 6.51 -10.94 13.99
C ASN A 392 5.42 -11.93 14.40
N LEU A 393 4.37 -12.06 13.60
CA LEU A 393 3.34 -13.07 13.79
C LEU A 393 3.44 -14.13 12.69
N ASN A 394 3.63 -15.37 13.10
CA ASN A 394 3.78 -16.51 12.23
C ASN A 394 2.71 -17.55 12.57
N VAL A 395 1.86 -17.92 11.62
CA VAL A 395 0.85 -18.97 11.81
C VAL A 395 0.98 -19.97 10.67
N THR A 396 1.43 -21.19 10.95
CA THR A 396 1.69 -22.20 9.90
C THR A 396 0.43 -22.81 9.30
N GLY A 397 -0.68 -22.72 10.03
CA GLY A 397 -2.02 -23.19 9.68
C GLY A 397 -3.03 -22.04 9.62
N ALA A 398 -4.29 -22.32 9.93
CA ALA A 398 -5.37 -21.33 9.85
C ALA A 398 -5.52 -20.49 11.13
N ILE A 399 -6.10 -19.30 10.96
CA ILE A 399 -6.77 -18.55 12.02
C ILE A 399 -8.28 -18.72 11.86
N THR A 400 -8.92 -19.40 12.82
CA THR A 400 -10.38 -19.64 12.83
C THR A 400 -10.98 -19.03 14.09
N MET A 401 -11.99 -18.19 13.91
CA MET A 401 -12.66 -17.49 15.01
C MET A 401 -14.17 -17.63 14.93
N ASP A 402 -14.83 -17.80 16.08
CA ASP A 402 -16.30 -17.85 16.17
C ASP A 402 -16.82 -17.43 17.56
N GLY A 403 -18.14 -17.27 17.70
CA GLY A 403 -18.82 -17.06 18.98
C GLY A 403 -18.39 -15.80 19.73
N GLY A 404 -18.16 -14.69 19.05
CA GLY A 404 -17.87 -13.38 19.66
C GLY A 404 -16.47 -13.27 20.25
N SER A 405 -15.49 -13.94 19.65
CA SER A 405 -14.11 -13.97 20.15
C SER A 405 -13.26 -12.80 19.64
N TYR A 406 -12.17 -12.49 20.33
CA TYR A 406 -11.27 -11.39 20.03
C TYR A 406 -9.82 -11.86 19.92
N ILE A 407 -9.14 -11.46 18.84
CA ILE A 407 -7.69 -11.58 18.70
C ILE A 407 -7.15 -10.19 18.39
N TYR A 408 -6.31 -9.67 19.27
CA TYR A 408 -5.58 -8.42 19.07
C TYR A 408 -4.10 -8.75 18.85
N ALA A 409 -3.68 -8.79 17.60
CA ALA A 409 -2.28 -9.01 17.21
C ALA A 409 -1.60 -7.67 16.94
N ASN A 410 -0.89 -7.14 17.93
CA ASN A 410 -0.22 -5.85 17.77
C ASN A 410 0.96 -5.99 16.80
N VAL A 411 1.05 -5.08 15.83
CA VAL A 411 2.18 -5.00 14.90
C VAL A 411 2.94 -3.69 15.10
N SER A 412 4.23 -3.70 14.79
CA SER A 412 5.11 -2.54 14.80
C SER A 412 5.83 -2.38 13.46
N VAL A 413 6.59 -1.29 13.32
CA VAL A 413 7.31 -0.97 12.08
C VAL A 413 8.26 -2.10 11.70
N GLY A 414 8.11 -2.63 10.48
CA GLY A 414 8.97 -3.69 9.95
C GLY A 414 8.57 -5.12 10.33
N ASN A 415 7.55 -5.32 11.18
CA ASN A 415 7.09 -6.66 11.53
C ASN A 415 6.48 -7.37 10.33
N THR A 416 6.61 -8.70 10.29
CA THR A 416 5.99 -9.57 9.29
C THR A 416 4.82 -10.33 9.91
N VAL A 417 3.69 -10.35 9.21
CA VAL A 417 2.56 -11.25 9.51
C VAL A 417 2.49 -12.31 8.40
N ALA A 418 2.75 -13.56 8.72
CA ALA A 418 2.70 -14.68 7.79
C ALA A 418 1.74 -15.75 8.30
N ILE A 419 0.70 -16.06 7.53
CA ILE A 419 -0.35 -17.02 7.87
C ILE A 419 -0.45 -18.03 6.73
N GLY A 420 -0.55 -19.33 6.99
CA GLY A 420 -0.53 -20.35 5.95
C GLY A 420 -1.62 -21.39 6.07
N ASN A 421 -2.48 -21.52 5.06
CA ASN A 421 -3.36 -22.68 4.92
C ASN A 421 -3.72 -22.85 3.43
N ASN A 422 -2.71 -23.23 2.64
CA ASN A 422 -2.80 -23.17 1.18
C ASN A 422 -3.95 -24.03 0.64
N GLY A 423 -4.73 -23.48 -0.28
CA GLY A 423 -5.86 -24.16 -0.90
C GLY A 423 -7.17 -24.13 -0.10
N THR A 424 -7.18 -23.59 1.12
CA THR A 424 -8.41 -23.38 1.92
C THR A 424 -8.37 -22.02 2.63
N ASN A 425 -9.14 -21.83 3.71
CA ASN A 425 -9.16 -20.59 4.48
C ASN A 425 -7.89 -20.45 5.35
N ALA A 426 -7.05 -19.47 5.03
CA ALA A 426 -5.99 -19.00 5.93
C ALA A 426 -6.58 -18.24 7.12
N ILE A 427 -7.65 -17.48 6.88
CA ILE A 427 -8.39 -16.75 7.91
C ILE A 427 -9.89 -16.98 7.71
N SER A 428 -10.59 -17.36 8.78
CA SER A 428 -12.04 -17.53 8.82
C SER A 428 -12.60 -16.91 10.09
N ILE A 429 -13.46 -15.89 9.96
CA ILE A 429 -14.03 -15.16 11.10
C ILE A 429 -15.55 -15.23 11.08
N GLY A 430 -16.11 -15.84 12.12
CA GLY A 430 -17.53 -16.10 12.32
C GLY A 430 -18.12 -15.46 13.58
N GLY A 431 -19.45 -15.51 13.68
CA GLY A 431 -20.20 -15.33 14.94
C GLY A 431 -19.91 -14.05 15.73
N GLY A 432 -19.72 -12.91 15.06
CA GLY A 432 -19.46 -11.64 15.74
C GLY A 432 -18.03 -11.44 16.24
N SER A 433 -17.11 -12.33 15.87
CA SER A 433 -15.71 -12.27 16.32
C SER A 433 -14.92 -11.15 15.63
N LYS A 434 -13.83 -10.68 16.27
CA LYS A 434 -12.99 -9.59 15.76
C LYS A 434 -11.50 -9.96 15.74
N LEU A 435 -10.88 -9.83 14.58
CA LEU A 435 -9.43 -9.99 14.37
C LEU A 435 -8.81 -8.64 14.05
N CYS A 436 -7.88 -8.17 14.88
CA CYS A 436 -7.29 -6.85 14.72
C CYS A 436 -5.76 -6.92 14.69
N PHE A 437 -5.15 -6.56 13.56
CA PHE A 437 -3.70 -6.42 13.41
C PHE A 437 -3.22 -4.98 13.73
N ALA A 438 -3.81 -4.35 14.74
CA ALA A 438 -3.51 -2.97 15.15
C ALA A 438 -3.69 -2.77 16.67
N GLY A 439 -3.85 -3.87 17.41
CA GLY A 439 -4.31 -3.84 18.79
C GLY A 439 -5.82 -3.67 18.94
N GLY A 440 -6.24 -3.47 20.19
CA GLY A 440 -7.62 -3.26 20.55
C GLY A 440 -7.85 -3.45 22.04
N SER A 441 -9.02 -3.03 22.51
CA SER A 441 -9.43 -3.18 23.90
C SER A 441 -10.96 -3.08 24.01
N GLY A 442 -11.53 -3.63 25.09
CA GLY A 442 -12.96 -3.51 25.38
C GLY A 442 -13.88 -4.05 24.28
N GLY A 443 -13.42 -5.07 23.54
CA GLY A 443 -14.16 -5.64 22.42
C GLY A 443 -14.08 -4.84 21.11
N ASN A 444 -13.17 -3.87 20.99
CA ASN A 444 -13.02 -3.02 19.81
C ASN A 444 -11.62 -3.09 19.22
N CYS A 445 -11.52 -3.09 17.89
CA CYS A 445 -10.26 -2.96 17.19
C CYS A 445 -9.81 -1.49 17.20
N SER A 446 -8.52 -1.27 17.41
CA SER A 446 -7.89 0.03 17.15
C SER A 446 -7.70 0.24 15.64
N ALA A 447 -7.61 1.50 15.21
CA ALA A 447 -7.29 1.81 13.81
C ALA A 447 -5.83 1.44 13.48
N PRO A 448 -5.52 1.05 12.23
CA PRO A 448 -4.15 0.73 11.82
C PRO A 448 -3.20 1.91 12.01
N SER A 449 -2.27 1.80 12.96
CA SER A 449 -1.36 2.89 13.35
C SER A 449 0.09 2.65 12.89
N ALA A 450 0.61 1.44 13.05
CA ALA A 450 1.99 1.07 12.69
C ALA A 450 2.08 0.35 11.33
N ALA A 451 3.15 0.62 10.58
CA ALA A 451 3.42 0.03 9.27
C ALA A 451 4.25 -1.26 9.38
N ALA A 452 3.57 -2.40 9.41
CA ALA A 452 4.20 -3.70 9.23
C ALA A 452 4.99 -3.74 7.91
N GLY A 453 6.05 -4.55 7.85
CA GLY A 453 6.81 -4.76 6.62
C GLY A 453 5.95 -5.45 5.55
N THR A 454 5.32 -6.57 5.91
CA THR A 454 4.50 -7.38 4.99
C THR A 454 3.39 -8.11 5.74
N PHE A 455 2.21 -8.19 5.12
CA PHE A 455 1.13 -9.08 5.52
C PHE A 455 0.95 -10.16 4.46
N SER A 456 0.98 -11.43 4.83
CA SER A 456 0.91 -12.57 3.90
C SER A 456 -0.03 -13.64 4.43
N ALA A 457 -1.09 -13.92 3.69
CA ALA A 457 -2.02 -15.01 3.93
C ALA A 457 -1.95 -15.99 2.75
N ASN A 458 -1.34 -17.15 2.97
CA ASN A 458 -1.26 -18.23 2.00
C ASN A 458 -2.55 -19.08 2.02
N GLY A 459 -3.66 -18.48 1.57
CA GLY A 459 -4.99 -19.09 1.52
C GLY A 459 -6.09 -18.01 1.39
N GLN A 460 -7.35 -18.43 1.42
CA GLN A 460 -8.51 -17.53 1.39
C GLN A 460 -8.65 -16.77 2.72
N VAL A 461 -9.16 -15.54 2.65
CA VAL A 461 -9.55 -14.75 3.82
C VAL A 461 -11.06 -14.56 3.76
N SER A 462 -11.77 -15.13 4.73
CA SER A 462 -13.23 -15.14 4.76
C SER A 462 -13.77 -14.62 6.09
N THR A 463 -14.83 -13.81 6.01
CA THR A 463 -15.55 -13.30 7.18
C THR A 463 -17.04 -13.47 6.98
N SER A 464 -17.80 -13.64 8.06
CA SER A 464 -19.26 -13.69 8.07
C SER A 464 -19.88 -12.37 8.51
N GLY A 465 -21.19 -12.20 8.30
CA GLY A 465 -21.96 -11.10 8.88
C GLY A 465 -21.69 -10.92 10.38
N GLY A 466 -21.61 -9.67 10.83
CA GLY A 466 -21.37 -9.29 12.23
C GLY A 466 -19.92 -9.41 12.71
N SER A 467 -19.04 -10.09 11.99
CA SER A 467 -17.61 -10.18 12.33
C SER A 467 -16.83 -8.92 11.93
N THR A 468 -15.60 -8.75 12.44
CA THR A 468 -14.71 -7.64 12.08
C THR A 468 -13.30 -8.11 11.79
N ILE A 469 -12.69 -7.55 10.74
CA ILE A 469 -11.24 -7.68 10.48
C ILE A 469 -10.59 -6.32 10.29
N VAL A 470 -9.45 -6.08 10.94
CA VAL A 470 -8.62 -4.89 10.72
C VAL A 470 -7.25 -5.33 10.26
N PHE A 471 -6.95 -5.07 8.98
CA PHE A 471 -5.64 -5.32 8.40
C PHE A 471 -4.62 -4.28 8.90
N PRO A 472 -3.34 -4.66 9.07
CA PRO A 472 -2.31 -3.71 9.47
C PRO A 472 -2.03 -2.74 8.31
N LYS A 473 -1.33 -1.63 8.57
CA LYS A 473 -0.64 -0.93 7.47
C LYS A 473 0.53 -1.80 7.03
N ALA A 474 0.76 -1.94 5.73
CA ALA A 474 1.92 -2.66 5.21
C ALA A 474 2.27 -2.19 3.81
N THR A 475 3.54 -2.31 3.42
CA THR A 475 3.96 -2.01 2.05
C THR A 475 3.20 -2.90 1.05
N THR A 476 3.07 -4.17 1.40
CA THR A 476 2.33 -5.16 0.60
C THR A 476 1.53 -6.09 1.51
N HIS A 477 0.28 -6.31 1.13
CA HIS A 477 -0.60 -7.33 1.65
C HIS A 477 -0.79 -8.39 0.57
N VAL A 478 -0.63 -9.65 0.90
CA VAL A 478 -0.72 -10.76 -0.03
C VAL A 478 -1.76 -11.74 0.43
N ILE A 479 -2.70 -12.07 -0.43
CA ILE A 479 -3.74 -13.07 -0.18
C ILE A 479 -3.68 -14.07 -1.32
N ASN A 480 -3.13 -15.26 -1.06
CA ASN A 480 -3.03 -16.36 -2.01
C ASN A 480 -4.35 -17.15 -2.12
N GLY A 481 -5.46 -16.44 -2.27
CA GLY A 481 -6.82 -16.95 -2.39
C GLY A 481 -7.80 -15.82 -2.67
N ASP A 482 -9.09 -16.10 -2.45
CA ASP A 482 -10.14 -15.09 -2.47
C ASP A 482 -10.18 -14.28 -1.17
N LEU A 483 -10.61 -13.03 -1.30
CA LEU A 483 -10.92 -12.14 -0.20
C LEU A 483 -12.45 -11.98 -0.12
N SER A 484 -13.10 -12.76 0.75
CA SER A 484 -14.56 -12.74 0.93
C SER A 484 -14.93 -12.10 2.26
N LEU A 485 -15.20 -10.79 2.23
CA LEU A 485 -15.45 -10.00 3.43
C LEU A 485 -16.94 -9.73 3.61
N ASN A 486 -17.64 -10.57 4.37
CA ASN A 486 -19.05 -10.35 4.72
C ASN A 486 -19.21 -9.70 6.12
N GLY A 487 -18.12 -9.48 6.84
CA GLY A 487 -18.08 -8.68 8.07
C GLY A 487 -17.64 -7.25 7.82
N SER A 488 -17.56 -6.45 8.90
CA SER A 488 -16.91 -5.13 8.83
C SER A 488 -15.41 -5.29 8.59
N SER A 489 -14.83 -4.47 7.73
CA SER A 489 -13.40 -4.54 7.42
C SER A 489 -12.74 -3.17 7.41
N THR A 490 -11.51 -3.10 7.92
CA THR A 490 -10.67 -1.90 7.81
C THR A 490 -9.34 -2.28 7.20
N PHE A 491 -8.99 -1.61 6.11
CA PHE A 491 -7.75 -1.79 5.38
C PHE A 491 -6.74 -0.75 5.85
N GLY A 492 -5.59 -1.20 6.35
CA GLY A 492 -4.44 -0.32 6.51
C GLY A 492 -3.88 0.06 5.14
N SER A 493 -3.20 1.21 5.05
CA SER A 493 -2.57 1.64 3.81
C SER A 493 -1.59 0.60 3.27
N GLY A 494 -1.53 0.46 1.94
CA GLY A 494 -0.76 -0.60 1.29
C GLY A 494 -1.24 -1.04 -0.08
N THR A 495 -0.43 -1.87 -0.73
CA THR A 495 -0.83 -2.60 -1.95
C THR A 495 -1.32 -4.00 -1.58
N TYR A 496 -2.58 -4.29 -1.85
CA TYR A 496 -3.22 -5.58 -1.66
C TYR A 496 -3.16 -6.41 -2.95
N VAL A 497 -2.29 -7.41 -2.98
CA VAL A 497 -2.15 -8.38 -4.07
C VAL A 497 -2.98 -9.62 -3.73
N ILE A 498 -4.05 -9.84 -4.47
CA ILE A 498 -5.03 -10.90 -4.21
C ILE A 498 -5.07 -11.84 -5.42
N LYS A 499 -4.80 -13.12 -5.19
CA LYS A 499 -4.84 -14.16 -6.24
C LYS A 499 -6.24 -14.30 -6.85
N GLY A 500 -7.26 -14.32 -5.99
CA GLY A 500 -8.65 -14.57 -6.36
C GLY A 500 -9.46 -13.29 -6.54
N GLY A 501 -10.77 -13.43 -6.33
CA GLY A 501 -11.71 -12.30 -6.31
C GLY A 501 -11.76 -11.60 -4.95
N PHE A 502 -12.33 -10.40 -4.95
CA PHE A 502 -12.70 -9.67 -3.75
C PHE A 502 -14.22 -9.52 -3.72
N THR A 503 -14.88 -10.11 -2.72
CA THR A 503 -16.32 -10.12 -2.55
C THR A 503 -16.79 -9.58 -1.21
N ASN A 504 -17.96 -8.93 -1.19
CA ASN A 504 -18.74 -8.62 0.01
C ASN A 504 -20.22 -8.74 -0.32
N ASN A 505 -20.93 -9.67 0.33
CA ASN A 505 -22.31 -10.01 -0.03
C ASN A 505 -23.37 -9.55 0.98
N THR A 506 -22.96 -9.17 2.19
CA THR A 506 -23.87 -8.88 3.31
C THR A 506 -23.96 -7.40 3.64
N GLY A 507 -23.07 -6.57 3.07
CA GLY A 507 -22.93 -5.17 3.43
C GLY A 507 -22.34 -5.00 4.83
N GLY A 508 -21.17 -5.56 5.10
CA GLY A 508 -20.33 -5.08 6.20
C GLY A 508 -19.66 -3.75 5.81
N THR A 509 -19.51 -2.80 6.74
CA THR A 509 -18.80 -1.54 6.46
C THR A 509 -17.37 -1.86 6.04
N MET A 510 -16.85 -1.15 5.04
CA MET A 510 -15.44 -1.26 4.67
C MET A 510 -14.81 0.11 4.54
N ALA A 511 -13.65 0.28 5.15
CA ALA A 511 -12.93 1.54 5.15
C ALA A 511 -11.44 1.31 4.84
N GLY A 512 -10.85 2.19 4.04
CA GLY A 512 -9.43 2.14 3.67
C GLY A 512 -8.97 3.44 3.03
N THR A 513 -7.85 3.96 3.51
CA THR A 513 -7.19 5.15 2.94
C THR A 513 -5.78 4.78 2.51
N ASP A 514 -5.36 5.31 1.37
CA ASP A 514 -4.11 4.99 0.71
C ASP A 514 -3.98 3.48 0.41
N VAL A 515 -5.02 2.92 -0.21
CA VAL A 515 -5.10 1.49 -0.55
C VAL A 515 -5.15 1.27 -2.05
N THR A 516 -4.40 0.27 -2.53
CA THR A 516 -4.45 -0.21 -3.91
C THR A 516 -4.73 -1.71 -3.91
N PHE A 517 -5.74 -2.17 -4.66
CA PHE A 517 -6.06 -3.58 -4.82
C PHE A 517 -5.66 -4.07 -6.21
N ALA A 518 -4.80 -5.09 -6.29
CA ALA A 518 -4.46 -5.79 -7.52
C ALA A 518 -5.00 -7.23 -7.44
N LEU A 519 -5.91 -7.57 -8.35
CA LEU A 519 -6.74 -8.78 -8.27
C LEU A 519 -6.52 -9.70 -9.47
N GLY A 520 -6.49 -11.01 -9.21
CA GLY A 520 -6.58 -12.03 -10.26
C GLY A 520 -8.03 -12.33 -10.68
N GLY A 521 -9.01 -12.11 -9.78
CA GLY A 521 -10.43 -12.34 -10.01
C GLY A 521 -11.28 -11.06 -10.08
N THR A 522 -12.59 -11.20 -9.93
CA THR A 522 -13.56 -10.09 -9.96
C THR A 522 -13.58 -9.31 -8.64
N PHE A 523 -14.15 -8.10 -8.68
CA PHE A 523 -14.44 -7.29 -7.49
C PHE A 523 -15.96 -7.11 -7.32
N THR A 524 -16.61 -8.07 -6.65
CA THR A 524 -18.08 -8.14 -6.59
C THR A 524 -18.62 -7.66 -5.25
N LEU A 525 -19.46 -6.62 -5.26
CA LEU A 525 -20.06 -6.06 -4.04
C LEU A 525 -21.58 -6.11 -4.14
N SER A 526 -22.27 -6.74 -3.20
CA SER A 526 -23.71 -7.07 -3.33
C SER A 526 -24.65 -6.41 -2.30
N GLY A 527 -24.23 -5.45 -1.47
CA GLY A 527 -25.20 -4.69 -0.66
C GLY A 527 -24.68 -3.64 0.33
N GLY A 528 -25.55 -2.64 0.60
CA GLY A 528 -26.04 -2.31 1.95
C GLY A 528 -25.28 -1.35 2.87
N THR A 529 -23.97 -1.15 2.76
CA THR A 529 -23.23 -0.32 3.73
C THR A 529 -22.18 0.57 3.12
N SER A 530 -21.92 1.68 3.82
CA SER A 530 -20.85 2.65 3.55
C SER A 530 -19.52 1.94 3.25
N LEU A 531 -19.20 1.85 1.97
CA LEU A 531 -17.85 1.62 1.49
C LEU A 531 -17.13 2.96 1.42
N ASP A 532 -15.96 3.05 2.04
CA ASP A 532 -15.07 4.20 1.94
C ASP A 532 -13.66 3.73 1.60
N LEU A 533 -13.38 3.61 0.31
CA LEU A 533 -12.05 3.23 -0.18
C LEU A 533 -11.45 4.36 -1.00
N SER A 534 -10.24 4.77 -0.62
CA SER A 534 -9.49 5.80 -1.31
C SER A 534 -8.09 5.35 -1.69
N ALA A 535 -7.77 5.54 -2.96
CA ALA A 535 -6.46 5.30 -3.52
C ALA A 535 -5.43 6.26 -2.91
N PRO A 536 -4.15 5.87 -2.93
CA PRO A 536 -3.08 6.72 -2.44
C PRO A 536 -2.97 8.05 -3.16
N GLY A 537 -2.72 9.13 -2.42
CA GLY A 537 -2.34 10.42 -3.01
C GLY A 537 -0.91 10.40 -3.59
N ALA A 538 -0.54 11.44 -4.34
CA ALA A 538 0.80 11.56 -4.95
C ALA A 538 1.97 11.59 -3.94
N GLY A 539 1.70 11.90 -2.66
CA GLY A 539 2.67 11.89 -1.58
C GLY A 539 2.52 10.74 -0.59
N ALA A 540 1.66 9.77 -0.88
CA ALA A 540 1.45 8.62 0.01
C ALA A 540 2.69 7.73 0.05
N SER A 541 3.00 7.21 1.24
CA SER A 541 4.17 6.33 1.45
C SER A 541 3.96 4.90 0.97
N TYR A 542 2.70 4.50 0.73
CA TYR A 542 2.32 3.13 0.37
C TYR A 542 1.25 3.13 -0.71
N GLY A 543 1.16 2.01 -1.44
CA GLY A 543 0.23 1.85 -2.56
C GLY A 543 0.69 2.52 -3.84
N ILE A 544 -0.14 2.45 -4.88
CA ILE A 544 0.12 3.07 -6.19
C ILE A 544 -0.72 4.35 -6.29
N PRO A 545 -0.09 5.54 -6.43
CA PRO A 545 -0.80 6.82 -6.49
C PRO A 545 -1.96 6.82 -7.50
N GLY A 546 -3.15 7.14 -6.99
CA GLY A 546 -4.40 7.24 -7.71
C GLY A 546 -5.00 5.91 -8.17
N LEU A 547 -4.32 4.77 -8.09
CA LEU A 547 -4.88 3.47 -8.46
C LEU A 547 -5.60 2.84 -7.26
N LEU A 548 -6.93 2.67 -7.37
CA LEU A 548 -7.73 2.03 -6.34
C LEU A 548 -7.81 0.53 -6.55
N ILE A 549 -8.25 0.10 -7.74
CA ILE A 549 -8.44 -1.31 -8.08
C ILE A 549 -7.85 -1.56 -9.45
N ALA A 550 -7.09 -2.64 -9.60
CA ALA A 550 -6.65 -3.21 -10.85
C ALA A 550 -7.04 -4.69 -10.89
N THR A 551 -7.71 -5.14 -11.94
CA THR A 551 -8.02 -6.57 -12.13
C THR A 551 -7.57 -7.07 -13.50
N LYS A 552 -7.12 -8.32 -13.51
CA LYS A 552 -6.73 -9.06 -14.71
C LYS A 552 -7.86 -9.87 -15.33
N THR A 553 -8.97 -10.06 -14.62
CA THR A 553 -10.04 -10.95 -15.04
C THR A 553 -10.75 -10.43 -16.29
N SER A 554 -11.22 -11.36 -17.12
CA SER A 554 -12.20 -11.07 -18.17
C SER A 554 -13.64 -11.39 -17.76
N ALA A 555 -13.82 -11.98 -16.57
CA ALA A 555 -15.15 -12.25 -16.03
C ALA A 555 -15.84 -10.96 -15.63
N ALA A 556 -17.13 -10.83 -15.93
CA ALA A 556 -17.91 -9.66 -15.61
C ALA A 556 -17.95 -9.40 -14.09
N THR A 557 -17.75 -8.14 -13.72
CA THR A 557 -17.77 -7.66 -12.35
C THR A 557 -19.08 -6.94 -12.06
N LEU A 558 -19.66 -7.19 -10.87
CA LEU A 558 -20.96 -6.68 -10.48
C LEU A 558 -20.86 -5.88 -9.18
N ILE A 559 -21.45 -4.68 -9.19
CA ILE A 559 -21.75 -3.90 -7.98
C ILE A 559 -23.27 -3.78 -7.91
N GLY A 560 -23.88 -4.46 -6.94
CA GLY A 560 -25.32 -4.51 -6.72
C GLY A 560 -25.71 -3.97 -5.35
N GLY A 561 -26.79 -3.19 -5.27
CA GLY A 561 -27.31 -2.64 -4.02
C GLY A 561 -26.39 -1.60 -3.36
N GLY A 562 -26.92 -0.84 -2.40
CA GLY A 562 -26.16 0.14 -1.61
C GLY A 562 -26.06 1.54 -2.24
N SER A 563 -26.74 2.50 -1.61
CA SER A 563 -26.62 3.92 -1.89
C SER A 563 -25.48 4.55 -1.06
N GLY A 564 -24.74 5.49 -1.63
CA GLY A 564 -23.73 6.28 -0.92
C GLY A 564 -22.34 5.65 -0.78
N ASN A 565 -21.99 4.61 -1.54
CA ASN A 565 -20.63 4.07 -1.54
C ASN A 565 -19.65 5.08 -2.14
N LYS A 566 -18.51 5.23 -1.46
CA LYS A 566 -17.47 6.19 -1.80
C LYS A 566 -16.23 5.45 -2.29
N TYR A 567 -15.84 5.78 -3.52
CA TYR A 567 -14.65 5.28 -4.17
C TYR A 567 -13.84 6.48 -4.62
N ALA A 568 -12.55 6.49 -4.29
CA ALA A 568 -11.62 7.48 -4.78
C ALA A 568 -10.42 6.81 -5.45
N GLY A 569 -10.12 7.22 -6.67
CA GLY A 569 -9.04 6.69 -7.51
C GLY A 569 -9.52 6.06 -8.82
N LEU A 570 -8.65 5.30 -9.45
CA LEU A 570 -8.88 4.61 -10.70
C LEU A 570 -9.31 3.16 -10.47
N LEU A 571 -10.39 2.77 -11.15
CA LEU A 571 -10.76 1.39 -11.39
C LEU A 571 -10.22 0.95 -12.76
N TYR A 572 -9.23 0.06 -12.75
CA TYR A 572 -8.56 -0.49 -13.92
C TYR A 572 -8.99 -1.94 -14.15
N ALA A 573 -9.90 -2.16 -15.09
CA ALA A 573 -10.46 -3.46 -15.44
C ALA A 573 -10.64 -3.58 -16.96
N PRO A 574 -9.57 -3.41 -17.76
CA PRO A 574 -9.66 -3.23 -19.22
C PRO A 574 -10.32 -4.40 -19.96
N ARG A 575 -10.35 -5.60 -19.35
CA ARG A 575 -10.93 -6.83 -19.93
C ARG A 575 -12.22 -7.28 -19.23
N SER A 576 -12.62 -6.63 -18.14
CA SER A 576 -13.84 -6.97 -17.40
C SER A 576 -14.95 -5.99 -17.73
N ASP A 577 -16.14 -6.52 -17.95
CA ASP A 577 -17.36 -5.71 -17.96
C ASP A 577 -17.69 -5.28 -16.52
N LEU A 578 -18.11 -4.03 -16.33
CA LEU A 578 -18.60 -3.55 -15.04
C LEU A 578 -20.10 -3.29 -15.12
N THR A 579 -20.85 -3.92 -14.21
CA THR A 579 -22.30 -3.69 -14.07
C THR A 579 -22.61 -3.06 -12.72
N LEU A 580 -23.29 -1.92 -12.73
CA LEU A 580 -23.91 -1.29 -11.56
C LEU A 580 -25.42 -1.54 -11.61
N LYS A 581 -26.01 -2.19 -10.60
CA LYS A 581 -27.46 -2.48 -10.58
C LYS A 581 -28.12 -2.35 -9.21
N GLY A 582 -29.45 -2.33 -9.19
CA GLY A 582 -30.25 -2.39 -7.96
C GLY A 582 -30.03 -1.19 -7.03
N GLY A 583 -29.93 0.03 -7.59
CA GLY A 583 -29.66 1.25 -6.84
C GLY A 583 -28.22 1.43 -6.36
N ALA A 584 -27.28 0.58 -6.81
CA ALA A 584 -25.86 0.73 -6.50
C ALA A 584 -25.34 2.09 -6.98
N SER A 585 -24.63 2.81 -6.12
CA SER A 585 -23.99 4.08 -6.50
C SER A 585 -22.48 4.02 -6.30
N MET A 586 -21.73 4.58 -7.24
CA MET A 586 -20.30 4.87 -7.08
C MET A 586 -20.13 6.38 -7.07
N SER A 587 -19.74 6.93 -5.93
CA SER A 587 -19.50 8.37 -5.80
C SER A 587 -18.06 8.65 -5.39
N ALA A 588 -17.49 9.72 -5.95
CA ALA A 588 -16.25 10.31 -5.48
C ALA A 588 -16.33 10.65 -3.97
N TYR A 589 -15.29 10.30 -3.20
CA TYR A 589 -15.17 10.71 -1.80
C TYR A 589 -14.86 12.21 -1.69
N GLY A 590 -15.89 13.06 -1.50
CA GLY A 590 -15.68 14.51 -1.33
C GLY A 590 -15.06 15.15 -2.58
N SER A 591 -13.90 15.81 -2.43
CA SER A 591 -13.12 16.41 -3.54
C SER A 591 -12.22 15.41 -4.28
N ASN A 592 -12.23 14.13 -3.89
CA ASN A 592 -11.37 13.11 -4.48
C ASN A 592 -11.93 12.60 -5.82
N CYS A 593 -11.05 12.19 -6.71
CA CYS A 593 -11.37 11.80 -8.06
C CYS A 593 -11.89 10.35 -8.17
N LEU A 594 -12.65 10.03 -9.23
CA LEU A 594 -12.98 8.65 -9.60
C LEU A 594 -12.86 8.51 -11.12
N MET A 595 -12.00 7.62 -11.57
CA MET A 595 -11.79 7.31 -12.99
C MET A 595 -11.95 5.82 -13.24
N MET A 596 -12.25 5.42 -14.49
CA MET A 596 -12.49 4.03 -14.87
C MET A 596 -11.89 3.72 -16.25
N ILE A 597 -11.17 2.62 -16.35
CA ILE A 597 -10.79 1.97 -17.60
C ILE A 597 -11.40 0.57 -17.57
N LEU A 598 -12.34 0.27 -18.45
CA LEU A 598 -13.19 -0.92 -18.40
C LEU A 598 -13.28 -1.59 -19.78
N ASN A 599 -13.73 -2.83 -19.85
CA ASN A 599 -14.13 -3.42 -21.13
C ASN A 599 -15.44 -2.77 -21.63
N THR A 600 -16.49 -2.86 -20.82
CA THR A 600 -17.77 -2.15 -21.00
C THR A 600 -18.33 -1.68 -19.66
N LEU A 601 -19.26 -0.72 -19.70
CA LEU A 601 -19.95 -0.18 -18.53
C LEU A 601 -21.46 -0.31 -18.71
N SER A 602 -22.12 -0.96 -17.76
CA SER A 602 -23.58 -1.10 -17.73
C SER A 602 -24.15 -0.53 -16.42
N LEU A 603 -25.05 0.44 -16.52
CA LEU A 603 -25.84 0.95 -15.40
C LEU A 603 -27.27 0.48 -15.58
N LEU A 604 -27.81 -0.28 -14.63
CA LEU A 604 -29.13 -0.89 -14.70
C LEU A 604 -29.90 -0.60 -13.41
N GLU A 605 -31.24 -0.65 -13.45
CA GLU A 605 -32.11 -0.71 -12.26
C GLU A 605 -31.75 0.33 -11.17
N GLY A 606 -31.67 1.62 -11.55
CA GLY A 606 -31.36 2.73 -10.64
C GLY A 606 -29.89 2.88 -10.26
N GLY A 607 -28.98 2.13 -10.90
CA GLY A 607 -27.54 2.30 -10.73
C GLY A 607 -27.05 3.72 -11.07
N ALA A 608 -26.09 4.24 -10.31
CA ALA A 608 -25.53 5.58 -10.51
C ALA A 608 -24.01 5.63 -10.38
N ALA A 609 -23.36 6.47 -11.16
CA ALA A 609 -21.92 6.75 -11.04
C ALA A 609 -21.64 8.25 -11.13
N SER A 610 -20.75 8.75 -10.27
CA SER A 610 -20.24 10.12 -10.29
C SER A 610 -18.72 10.09 -10.30
N THR A 611 -18.14 10.63 -11.37
CA THR A 611 -16.71 10.52 -11.73
C THR A 611 -16.05 11.90 -11.80
N GLY A 612 -14.73 11.92 -11.64
CA GLY A 612 -13.93 13.14 -11.62
C GLY A 612 -12.45 12.86 -11.88
N THR A 613 -11.73 13.86 -12.40
CA THR A 613 -10.34 13.70 -12.85
C THR A 613 -9.36 13.51 -11.69
N CYS A 614 -8.53 12.47 -11.75
CA CYS A 614 -7.45 12.26 -10.80
C CYS A 614 -6.20 13.05 -11.21
N SER A 615 -5.98 14.20 -10.57
CA SER A 615 -4.81 15.06 -10.81
C SER A 615 -3.45 14.38 -10.59
N GLY A 616 -3.42 13.27 -9.83
CA GLY A 616 -2.22 12.44 -9.64
C GLY A 616 -1.98 11.35 -10.68
N LEU A 617 -2.95 11.05 -11.56
CA LEU A 617 -2.86 10.00 -12.60
C LEU A 617 -2.67 10.54 -14.02
N SER A 618 -2.92 11.84 -14.24
CA SER A 618 -2.82 12.49 -15.56
C SER A 618 -1.39 12.67 -16.09
N GLY A 619 -0.42 11.91 -15.58
CA GLY A 619 1.02 12.04 -15.89
C GLY A 619 1.68 10.79 -16.47
N SER A 620 0.95 9.75 -16.87
CA SER A 620 1.58 8.50 -17.36
C SER A 620 0.87 7.90 -18.58
N SER A 621 1.34 8.27 -19.78
CA SER A 621 1.44 7.50 -21.04
C SER A 621 0.26 6.67 -21.62
N SER A 622 -0.37 7.18 -22.70
CA SER A 622 -0.66 6.42 -23.93
C SER A 622 -0.99 7.35 -25.11
N SER A 623 -0.86 6.80 -26.32
CA SER A 623 -0.53 7.40 -27.61
C SER A 623 -1.62 8.20 -28.34
N THR A 624 -2.37 9.04 -27.64
CA THR A 624 -3.18 10.10 -28.26
C THR A 624 -3.07 11.36 -27.40
N ALA A 625 -2.61 12.44 -28.04
CA ALA A 625 -2.37 13.79 -27.54
C ALA A 625 -2.52 14.01 -26.02
N ASN A 626 -1.49 13.71 -25.25
CA ASN A 626 -1.38 14.10 -23.84
C ASN A 626 0.02 14.60 -23.54
N VAL A 627 0.10 15.60 -22.65
CA VAL A 627 1.36 16.13 -22.13
C VAL A 627 2.06 15.01 -21.36
N ALA A 628 3.18 14.51 -21.89
CA ALA A 628 3.97 13.48 -21.24
C ALA A 628 5.29 14.08 -20.78
N LEU A 629 5.76 13.67 -19.60
CA LEU A 629 7.12 13.94 -19.15
C LEU A 629 8.10 13.19 -20.06
N PHE A 630 8.97 13.95 -20.71
CA PHE A 630 10.12 13.45 -21.45
C PHE A 630 11.30 13.41 -20.49
N LYS A 631 11.79 12.19 -20.23
CA LYS A 631 13.08 11.97 -19.58
C LYS A 631 14.17 11.87 -20.63
#